data_AF-A0A948STC4-F1
#
_entry.id   AF-A0A948STC4-F1
#
_cell.length_a   1.000
_cell.length_b   1.000
_cell.length_c   1.000
_cell.angle_alpha   90.00
_cell.angle_beta   90.00
_cell.angle_gamma   90.00
#
_symmetry.space_group_name_H-M   'P 1'
#
loop_
_entity.id
_entity.type
_entity.pdbx_description
1 polymer ?
#
loop_
_entity_poly.entity_id
_entity_poly.type
_entity_poly.pdbx_seq_one_letter_code
_entity_poly.pdbx_strand_id
1 'polypeptide(L)'
;MHRDAPPSHGHSLRGASRDVRARSIRIAGRRSGTRPRTASRRGPTHTRRDAARRRRQVHCRCRRLDAPSRRIARRERTLGRPRCRRSRAHRGRTSLQPPLHDRSSGTRQPQCGGRRRRSRRAGGVRNHRCRNSPRHRVARRPRSHANRNFRVDRAPAAGTRRQVASRSMTTLWTPRVDAVESSNMHRFLTLMGAVDTDAARRVALADQGEFWSAVWDFCGMQGERGNRASLVRESGPRGTSYFPDARLNVVDTLLQVREGDTTRDAIIEVDETGNRRTTTWGDLRHEVAVVTAALRNDGVGPGHRVAAWMPNVRETVVLFLAAMEIGATFTSTSADFGAHGVLERFGQTAPTVLLASSHYSYAGKRIDLTDTLAQIRAELPGLVRTVVVGECPDDATPWADYRGVAADGPRPRFDFDHPGTILYTSGTTGKPKCIVHRAAGVLLMHLKEQQLHCDVRRGDRVFYFTTCGWMMWNWLVSMLASGATIVLYDGSPTHPRIDHLWDLCESERFTLFGTSAKYIDAMKKNGVEPRSARDLSALRTVCSTGSPLAPDGFDWVHQQLGDVHLASISGGTDLCGCFVGGGPAKPVRRGE
;
A
#
# COMPACT_ATOMS: atom_id res chain seq x y z
N MET A 1 32.59 -48.05 -50.10
CA MET A 1 31.28 -47.54 -50.56
C MET A 1 31.13 -46.15 -49.95
N HIS A 2 31.43 -45.11 -50.73
CA HIS A 2 30.45 -44.21 -51.36
C HIS A 2 29.59 -43.46 -50.32
N ARG A 3 29.75 -42.14 -50.11
CA ARG A 3 29.60 -40.98 -51.04
C ARG A 3 28.12 -40.61 -51.27
N ASP A 4 27.72 -39.34 -51.40
CA ASP A 4 28.49 -38.07 -51.48
C ASP A 4 27.75 -36.91 -50.79
N ALA A 5 28.37 -35.73 -50.78
CA ALA A 5 27.81 -34.47 -50.24
C ALA A 5 27.31 -33.53 -51.39
N PRO A 6 27.19 -32.18 -51.25
CA PRO A 6 26.24 -31.37 -52.03
C PRO A 6 26.76 -30.94 -53.42
N PRO A 7 26.02 -30.05 -54.12
CA PRO A 7 26.59 -28.70 -54.21
C PRO A 7 25.58 -27.55 -54.07
N SER A 8 26.13 -26.37 -53.77
CA SER A 8 25.47 -25.06 -53.85
C SER A 8 25.71 -24.39 -55.20
N HIS A 9 24.72 -23.67 -55.74
CA HIS A 9 24.93 -22.48 -56.57
C HIS A 9 23.70 -21.56 -56.49
N GLY A 10 23.86 -20.31 -56.89
CA GLY A 10 22.76 -19.35 -57.03
C GLY A 10 23.14 -18.24 -58.01
N HIS A 11 22.15 -17.50 -58.51
CA HIS A 11 22.38 -16.28 -59.29
C HIS A 11 21.21 -15.29 -59.13
N SER A 12 21.47 -14.04 -59.50
CA SER A 12 20.56 -12.89 -59.44
C SER A 12 19.73 -12.74 -60.74
N LEU A 13 18.87 -11.73 -61.02
CA LEU A 13 18.69 -10.35 -60.53
C LEU A 13 17.32 -9.77 -61.05
N ARG A 14 16.78 -8.69 -60.45
CA ARG A 14 15.74 -7.72 -60.96
C ARG A 14 14.25 -8.16 -61.02
N GLY A 15 13.31 -7.24 -60.69
CA GLY A 15 11.85 -7.50 -60.86
C GLY A 15 10.77 -6.53 -60.28
N ALA A 16 10.93 -5.20 -60.34
CA ALA A 16 9.85 -4.18 -60.27
C ALA A 16 8.71 -4.19 -59.19
N SER A 17 8.93 -3.49 -58.07
CA SER A 17 8.08 -2.43 -57.46
C SER A 17 6.53 -2.43 -57.48
N ARG A 18 5.91 -2.32 -56.29
CA ARG A 18 4.93 -1.28 -55.82
C ARG A 18 4.60 -1.55 -54.33
N ASP A 19 5.06 -0.78 -53.34
CA ASP A 19 4.81 0.64 -52.98
C ASP A 19 3.44 0.89 -52.30
N VAL A 20 3.46 1.21 -50.98
CA VAL A 20 2.73 2.35 -50.37
C VAL A 20 3.17 2.62 -48.92
N ARG A 21 3.96 3.68 -48.75
CA ARG A 21 3.95 4.72 -47.68
C ARG A 21 3.90 4.32 -46.18
N ALA A 22 5.01 4.61 -45.50
CA ALA A 22 4.99 5.23 -44.16
C ALA A 22 5.28 6.74 -44.27
N ARG A 23 4.84 7.57 -43.30
CA ARG A 23 5.14 9.02 -43.23
C ARG A 23 5.83 9.39 -41.92
N SER A 24 7.08 9.85 -42.01
CA SER A 24 7.82 10.48 -40.93
C SER A 24 7.68 12.02 -40.96
N ILE A 25 7.50 12.65 -39.79
CA ILE A 25 7.43 14.12 -39.65
C ILE A 25 8.77 14.64 -39.14
N ARG A 26 9.26 15.76 -39.69
CA ARG A 26 10.55 16.37 -39.34
C ARG A 26 10.40 17.37 -38.19
N ILE A 27 11.36 17.36 -37.27
CA ILE A 27 11.61 18.47 -36.34
C ILE A 27 12.35 19.58 -37.09
N ALA A 28 11.97 20.84 -36.87
CA ALA A 28 12.62 22.01 -37.45
C ALA A 28 13.00 23.02 -36.37
N GLY A 29 14.31 23.21 -36.14
CA GLY A 29 14.84 24.26 -35.27
C GLY A 29 15.31 25.49 -36.07
N ARG A 30 15.22 26.68 -35.47
CA ARG A 30 15.92 27.89 -35.91
C ARG A 30 16.43 28.70 -34.72
N ARG A 31 17.63 29.27 -34.85
CA ARG A 31 18.22 30.25 -33.93
C ARG A 31 18.11 31.67 -34.52
N SER A 32 18.10 32.66 -33.62
CA SER A 32 18.66 34.03 -33.74
C SER A 32 18.66 34.77 -35.10
N GLY A 33 18.02 35.95 -35.12
CA GLY A 33 18.25 37.02 -36.11
C GLY A 33 17.72 38.36 -35.57
N THR A 34 18.39 39.48 -35.85
CA THR A 34 18.15 40.78 -35.18
C THR A 34 17.43 41.86 -36.02
N ARG A 35 16.86 42.82 -35.29
CA ARG A 35 16.32 44.17 -35.65
C ARG A 35 17.09 44.92 -36.77
N PRO A 36 16.51 45.91 -37.51
CA PRO A 36 15.85 47.11 -36.91
C PRO A 36 14.65 47.78 -37.63
N ARG A 37 14.32 49.00 -37.14
CA ARG A 37 13.14 49.88 -37.36
C ARG A 37 13.02 50.56 -38.74
N THR A 38 11.77 50.90 -39.14
CA THR A 38 11.26 52.22 -39.63
C THR A 38 9.75 52.08 -40.00
N ALA A 39 9.03 53.10 -40.50
CA ALA A 39 8.48 54.23 -39.73
C ALA A 39 7.16 54.79 -40.36
N SER A 40 6.20 55.18 -39.51
CA SER A 40 5.07 56.15 -39.70
C SER A 40 4.28 56.24 -41.04
N ARG A 41 2.92 56.26 -40.97
CA ARG A 41 2.10 57.50 -41.13
C ARG A 41 0.56 57.31 -41.06
N ARG A 42 -0.11 58.37 -40.57
CA ARG A 42 -1.50 58.86 -40.83
C ARG A 42 -2.72 58.04 -40.37
N GLY A 43 -3.63 58.72 -39.63
CA GLY A 43 -5.07 58.45 -39.58
C GLY A 43 -5.85 59.36 -40.56
N PRO A 44 -7.18 59.56 -40.39
CA PRO A 44 -7.62 60.47 -39.31
C PRO A 44 -8.95 60.14 -38.57
N THR A 45 -9.27 61.02 -37.64
CA THR A 45 -10.37 61.15 -36.67
C THR A 45 -11.83 60.98 -37.13
N HIS A 46 -12.74 60.63 -36.20
CA HIS A 46 -13.87 61.51 -35.86
C HIS A 46 -14.43 61.39 -34.41
N THR A 47 -14.43 62.52 -33.70
CA THR A 47 -15.28 63.06 -32.59
C THR A 47 -16.07 62.21 -31.55
N ARG A 48 -16.15 62.75 -30.32
CA ARG A 48 -16.86 62.25 -29.11
C ARG A 48 -18.32 62.75 -28.97
N ARG A 49 -19.10 62.13 -28.06
CA ARG A 49 -19.73 62.82 -26.89
C ARG A 49 -20.16 61.84 -25.77
N ASP A 50 -20.44 62.38 -24.58
CA ASP A 50 -20.47 61.69 -23.28
C ASP A 50 -21.89 61.41 -22.73
N ALA A 51 -22.04 60.46 -21.78
CA ALA A 51 -22.57 60.75 -20.42
C ALA A 51 -22.79 59.54 -19.45
N ALA A 52 -22.35 59.72 -18.20
CA ALA A 52 -22.99 59.35 -16.91
C ALA A 52 -23.41 57.89 -16.53
N ARG A 53 -22.60 57.29 -15.64
CA ARG A 53 -22.94 56.60 -14.36
C ARG A 53 -24.30 55.87 -14.19
N ARG A 54 -24.22 54.60 -13.72
CA ARG A 54 -24.75 54.16 -12.38
C ARG A 54 -24.13 52.82 -11.92
N ARG A 55 -24.01 52.60 -10.60
CA ARG A 55 -23.53 51.34 -9.99
C ARG A 55 -24.69 50.37 -9.73
N ARG A 56 -24.44 49.06 -9.75
CA ARG A 56 -25.17 48.06 -8.93
C ARG A 56 -24.22 46.97 -8.41
N GLN A 57 -24.26 46.74 -7.09
CA GLN A 57 -23.93 45.46 -6.45
C GLN A 57 -25.24 44.86 -5.96
N VAL A 58 -25.40 43.53 -5.98
CA VAL A 58 -26.41 42.81 -5.17
C VAL A 58 -25.82 41.47 -4.72
N HIS A 59 -25.93 41.15 -3.42
CA HIS A 59 -25.62 39.81 -2.90
C HIS A 59 -26.78 38.84 -3.19
N CYS A 60 -26.47 37.57 -3.47
CA CYS A 60 -27.42 36.49 -3.16
C CYS A 60 -27.31 36.11 -1.68
N ARG A 61 -28.46 36.05 -0.98
CA ARG A 61 -28.58 35.55 0.39
C ARG A 61 -28.99 34.08 0.38
N CYS A 62 -28.51 33.33 1.38
CA CYS A 62 -29.07 32.02 1.71
C CYS A 62 -30.55 32.12 2.12
N ARG A 63 -31.34 31.10 1.82
CA ARG A 63 -32.60 30.79 2.51
C ARG A 63 -32.63 29.31 2.88
N ARG A 64 -33.01 29.02 4.12
CA ARG A 64 -33.53 27.70 4.51
C ARG A 64 -34.97 27.58 4.01
N LEU A 65 -35.45 26.36 3.82
CA LEU A 65 -36.88 26.05 3.77
C LEU A 65 -37.13 24.81 4.63
N ASP A 66 -37.97 24.97 5.65
CA ASP A 66 -38.50 23.88 6.47
C ASP A 66 -39.79 23.30 5.84
N ALA A 67 -40.19 22.12 6.29
CA ALA A 67 -41.25 21.33 5.66
C ALA A 67 -42.69 21.80 6.02
N PRO A 68 -43.69 21.54 5.14
CA PRO A 68 -45.10 21.56 5.50
C PRO A 68 -45.61 20.16 5.91
N SER A 69 -46.28 20.05 7.05
CA SER A 69 -46.92 18.81 7.51
C SER A 69 -48.44 18.82 7.28
N ARG A 70 -49.01 17.68 6.84
CA ARG A 70 -50.45 17.40 6.93
C ARG A 70 -50.71 15.94 7.30
N ARG A 71 -51.79 15.72 8.06
CA ARG A 71 -52.29 14.41 8.53
C ARG A 71 -53.52 13.97 7.72
N ILE A 72 -54.05 12.79 8.07
CA ILE A 72 -55.36 12.17 7.70
C ILE A 72 -55.22 11.25 6.46
N ALA A 73 -55.73 10.00 6.44
CA ALA A 73 -56.61 9.30 7.40
C ALA A 73 -56.07 7.91 7.83
N ARG A 74 -56.63 7.35 8.92
CA ARG A 74 -56.66 5.89 9.15
C ARG A 74 -57.72 5.26 8.24
N ARG A 75 -57.46 4.06 7.72
CA ARG A 75 -58.49 3.03 7.51
C ARG A 75 -57.96 1.68 7.96
N GLU A 76 -58.75 0.98 8.76
CA GLU A 76 -58.50 -0.38 9.18
C GLU A 76 -58.91 -1.35 8.06
N ARG A 77 -58.20 -2.47 7.90
CA ARG A 77 -58.78 -3.71 7.38
C ARG A 77 -58.04 -4.92 7.94
N THR A 78 -58.80 -5.98 8.13
CA THR A 78 -58.48 -7.15 8.97
C THR A 78 -58.24 -8.40 8.12
N LEU A 79 -57.66 -9.44 8.77
CA LEU A 79 -57.56 -10.84 8.32
C LEU A 79 -56.56 -11.13 7.19
N GLY A 80 -55.87 -12.28 7.28
CA GLY A 80 -54.89 -12.71 6.26
C GLY A 80 -53.84 -13.78 6.62
N ARG A 81 -54.04 -14.63 7.65
CA ARG A 81 -53.09 -15.72 8.00
C ARG A 81 -53.40 -17.04 7.28
N PRO A 82 -52.40 -17.69 6.67
CA PRO A 82 -52.24 -19.14 6.67
C PRO A 82 -51.00 -19.52 7.49
N ARG A 83 -51.16 -20.05 8.71
CA ARG A 83 -51.27 -21.49 9.03
C ARG A 83 -49.99 -22.29 8.73
N CYS A 84 -49.16 -22.46 9.76
CA CYS A 84 -48.20 -23.57 9.83
C CYS A 84 -48.93 -24.92 9.72
N ARG A 85 -48.35 -25.90 9.02
CA ARG A 85 -48.70 -27.32 9.21
C ARG A 85 -47.66 -27.97 10.13
N ARG A 86 -48.13 -28.59 11.22
CA ARG A 86 -47.37 -29.62 11.94
C ARG A 86 -47.65 -30.96 11.28
N SER A 87 -46.62 -31.78 11.08
CA SER A 87 -46.72 -33.24 11.01
C SER A 87 -46.08 -33.83 12.26
N ARG A 88 -46.58 -34.98 12.75
CA ARG A 88 -46.12 -35.57 14.02
C ARG A 88 -46.33 -37.09 14.03
N ALA A 89 -45.34 -37.82 13.55
CA ALA A 89 -45.16 -39.27 13.64
C ALA A 89 -43.74 -39.61 13.13
N HIS A 90 -43.05 -40.67 13.53
CA HIS A 90 -43.42 -41.77 14.44
C HIS A 90 -42.39 -41.95 15.57
N ARG A 91 -42.68 -42.82 16.55
CA ARG A 91 -41.71 -43.23 17.59
C ARG A 91 -40.76 -44.30 17.08
N GLY A 92 -39.49 -44.23 17.48
CA GLY A 92 -38.53 -45.33 17.42
C GLY A 92 -37.58 -45.25 18.61
N ARG A 93 -37.60 -46.25 19.50
CA ARG A 93 -36.66 -46.40 20.63
C ARG A 93 -35.83 -47.64 20.38
N THR A 94 -34.51 -47.52 20.38
CA THR A 94 -33.59 -48.58 20.81
C THR A 94 -32.32 -47.94 21.34
N SER A 95 -31.97 -48.28 22.57
CA SER A 95 -30.66 -48.02 23.15
C SER A 95 -29.68 -49.12 22.75
N LEU A 96 -28.39 -48.78 22.66
CA LEU A 96 -27.28 -49.65 23.07
C LEU A 96 -26.02 -48.78 23.25
N GLN A 97 -25.13 -49.21 24.15
CA GLN A 97 -23.86 -48.54 24.47
C GLN A 97 -22.66 -49.31 23.86
N PRO A 98 -21.45 -48.74 23.81
CA PRO A 98 -20.37 -49.23 22.96
C PRO A 98 -19.58 -50.41 23.57
N PRO A 99 -18.81 -51.16 22.75
CA PRO A 99 -17.82 -52.10 23.24
C PRO A 99 -16.54 -51.40 23.74
N LEU A 100 -15.94 -51.95 24.79
CA LEU A 100 -14.59 -51.67 25.30
C LEU A 100 -13.71 -52.92 25.13
N HIS A 101 -12.44 -52.75 24.76
CA HIS A 101 -11.28 -53.60 25.10
C HIS A 101 -9.99 -52.80 24.73
N ASP A 102 -8.84 -52.73 25.45
CA ASP A 102 -8.17 -53.58 26.46
C ASP A 102 -7.51 -54.83 25.81
N ARG A 103 -6.19 -54.94 25.55
CA ARG A 103 -4.96 -54.76 26.39
C ARG A 103 -3.67 -54.57 25.54
N SER A 104 -2.46 -54.23 26.04
CA SER A 104 -1.95 -53.61 27.30
C SER A 104 -0.42 -53.29 27.20
N SER A 105 0.14 -52.67 28.27
CA SER A 105 1.53 -52.78 28.79
C SER A 105 2.75 -52.27 27.99
N GLY A 106 3.74 -51.60 28.62
CA GLY A 106 3.78 -51.15 30.02
C GLY A 106 5.12 -50.58 30.52
N THR A 107 5.07 -50.02 31.74
CA THR A 107 6.15 -49.85 32.74
C THR A 107 7.60 -49.51 32.30
N ARG A 108 8.10 -48.38 32.79
CA ARG A 108 9.14 -48.40 33.85
C ARG A 108 9.10 -47.15 34.73
N GLN A 109 9.28 -47.36 36.03
CA GLN A 109 9.51 -46.33 37.05
C GLN A 109 11.00 -46.39 37.46
N PRO A 110 11.53 -45.40 38.19
CA PRO A 110 11.60 -45.60 39.64
C PRO A 110 11.27 -44.34 40.46
N GLN A 111 11.09 -44.54 41.77
CA GLN A 111 10.83 -43.49 42.76
C GLN A 111 12.05 -43.27 43.67
N CYS A 112 12.21 -42.03 44.15
CA CYS A 112 12.52 -41.61 45.52
C CYS A 112 12.47 -40.06 45.49
N GLY A 113 11.82 -39.32 46.39
CA GLY A 113 11.94 -39.38 47.85
C GLY A 113 12.98 -38.35 48.30
N GLY A 114 12.70 -37.28 49.06
CA GLY A 114 11.43 -36.78 49.59
C GLY A 114 11.63 -36.12 50.98
N ARG A 115 11.26 -34.85 51.16
CA ARG A 115 11.18 -34.19 52.49
C ARG A 115 10.25 -32.97 52.49
N ARG A 116 9.48 -32.79 53.56
CA ARG A 116 8.63 -31.62 53.83
C ARG A 116 9.31 -30.67 54.83
N ARG A 117 9.01 -29.37 54.76
CA ARG A 117 8.83 -28.52 55.96
C ARG A 117 7.76 -27.44 55.73
N ARG A 118 7.14 -26.94 56.80
CA ARG A 118 5.99 -26.01 56.81
C ARG A 118 6.24 -24.88 57.82
N SER A 119 5.93 -23.65 57.41
CA SER A 119 5.60 -22.48 58.27
C SER A 119 5.15 -21.35 57.33
N ARG A 120 3.91 -20.83 57.29
CA ARG A 120 2.73 -20.84 58.17
C ARG A 120 2.79 -19.90 59.38
N ARG A 121 2.55 -18.60 59.16
CA ARG A 121 1.70 -17.65 59.94
C ARG A 121 1.92 -16.19 59.46
N ALA A 122 1.10 -15.18 59.76
CA ALA A 122 -0.38 -15.05 59.80
C ALA A 122 -0.77 -13.60 60.20
N GLY A 123 -1.90 -13.08 59.68
CA GLY A 123 -2.51 -11.81 60.12
C GLY A 123 -1.98 -10.54 59.41
N GLY A 124 -2.70 -9.41 59.42
CA GLY A 124 -4.03 -9.18 60.02
C GLY A 124 -4.72 -7.90 59.52
N VAL A 125 -6.03 -8.00 59.31
CA VAL A 125 -6.97 -6.99 58.76
C VAL A 125 -7.16 -5.78 59.68
N ARG A 126 -7.25 -4.53 59.16
CA ARG A 126 -8.37 -3.58 59.39
C ARG A 126 -8.32 -2.26 58.61
N ASN A 127 -9.50 -1.64 58.48
CA ASN A 127 -9.80 -0.42 57.73
C ASN A 127 -9.45 0.86 58.52
N HIS A 128 -9.38 2.00 57.81
CA HIS A 128 -10.14 3.20 58.22
C HIS A 128 -10.59 4.05 57.03
N ARG A 129 -11.76 4.69 57.14
CA ARG A 129 -12.25 5.73 56.22
C ARG A 129 -11.98 7.11 56.84
N CYS A 130 -11.84 8.15 56.01
CA CYS A 130 -12.57 9.41 56.25
C CYS A 130 -12.71 10.30 54.99
N ARG A 131 -13.49 11.38 55.09
CA ARG A 131 -13.87 12.30 54.00
C ARG A 131 -13.19 13.67 54.16
N ASN A 132 -12.97 14.41 53.07
CA ASN A 132 -13.64 15.71 52.80
C ASN A 132 -13.03 16.47 51.60
N SER A 133 -13.79 17.46 51.12
CA SER A 133 -13.44 18.48 50.10
C SER A 133 -14.15 19.79 50.50
N PRO A 134 -14.11 20.89 49.72
CA PRO A 134 -13.10 21.42 48.81
C PRO A 134 -12.73 22.89 49.16
N ARG A 135 -11.86 23.54 48.35
CA ARG A 135 -11.91 24.97 47.87
C ARG A 135 -10.51 25.53 47.61
N HIS A 136 -10.35 26.31 46.53
CA HIS A 136 -9.52 27.53 46.52
C HIS A 136 -9.95 28.46 45.36
N ARG A 137 -9.71 29.77 45.49
CA ARG A 137 -10.06 30.82 44.51
C ARG A 137 -8.81 31.54 43.99
N VAL A 138 -8.83 31.84 42.69
CA VAL A 138 -8.42 33.09 42.00
C VAL A 138 -7.24 33.91 42.57
N ALA A 139 -6.20 34.11 41.74
CA ALA A 139 -5.38 35.33 41.70
C ALA A 139 -4.87 35.60 40.27
N ARG A 140 -4.34 36.81 39.99
CA ARG A 140 -3.90 37.28 38.65
C ARG A 140 -2.40 37.61 38.59
N ARG A 141 -1.89 37.75 37.36
CA ARG A 141 -0.55 38.27 36.96
C ARG A 141 -0.12 39.56 37.69
N PRO A 142 1.20 39.81 37.74
CA PRO A 142 1.75 41.05 37.18
C PRO A 142 2.65 40.81 35.93
N ARG A 143 3.24 41.89 35.38
CA ARG A 143 4.05 41.90 34.14
C ARG A 143 5.49 42.37 34.39
N SER A 144 6.38 41.98 33.46
CA SER A 144 7.52 42.75 32.91
C SER A 144 8.50 43.48 33.84
N HIS A 145 9.78 43.13 33.68
CA HIS A 145 10.90 44.08 33.65
C HIS A 145 11.83 43.69 32.48
N ALA A 146 12.65 44.63 31.99
CA ALA A 146 13.63 44.39 30.94
C ALA A 146 14.89 45.21 31.18
N ASN A 147 16.08 44.65 30.94
CA ASN A 147 17.17 45.38 30.27
C ASN A 147 18.40 44.53 29.88
N ARG A 148 19.25 45.15 29.05
CA ARG A 148 20.72 44.98 28.90
C ARG A 148 21.30 43.67 28.34
N ASN A 149 21.65 43.77 27.05
CA ASN A 149 22.93 43.43 26.44
C ASN A 149 23.98 42.70 27.30
N PHE A 150 24.49 41.58 26.77
CA PHE A 150 25.91 41.25 26.84
C PHE A 150 26.37 40.77 25.45
N ARG A 151 27.37 41.43 24.86
CA ARG A 151 28.21 40.83 23.83
C ARG A 151 29.24 39.95 24.53
N VAL A 152 29.51 38.78 23.99
CA VAL A 152 30.66 37.96 24.37
C VAL A 152 31.32 37.47 23.09
N ASP A 153 32.38 38.17 22.69
CA ASP A 153 33.25 37.70 21.63
C ASP A 153 34.02 36.46 22.12
N ARG A 154 33.88 35.35 21.39
CA ARG A 154 34.72 34.16 21.57
C ARG A 154 35.17 33.67 20.20
N ALA A 155 36.48 33.75 19.97
CA ALA A 155 37.11 33.12 18.81
C ALA A 155 36.85 31.59 18.84
N PRO A 156 36.70 30.94 17.67
CA PRO A 156 36.56 29.50 17.61
C PRO A 156 37.88 28.85 18.07
N ALA A 157 37.81 28.10 19.17
CA ALA A 157 38.92 27.23 19.55
C ALA A 157 39.21 26.24 18.43
N ALA A 158 40.49 25.93 18.19
CA ALA A 158 40.95 25.03 17.14
C ALA A 158 40.62 23.56 17.46
N GLY A 159 39.34 23.22 17.45
CA GLY A 159 38.87 21.85 17.54
C GLY A 159 39.40 21.06 16.35
N THR A 160 40.27 20.08 16.63
CA THR A 160 40.79 19.16 15.63
C THR A 160 39.62 18.50 14.90
N ARG A 161 39.45 18.82 13.62
CA ARG A 161 38.56 18.05 12.73
C ARG A 161 39.08 16.62 12.74
N ARG A 162 38.44 15.76 13.52
CA ARG A 162 38.56 14.31 13.39
C ARG A 162 38.15 14.01 11.95
N GLN A 163 39.13 13.76 11.07
CA GLN A 163 38.83 13.32 9.73
C GLN A 163 37.97 12.07 9.88
N VAL A 164 36.72 12.15 9.43
CA VAL A 164 36.00 10.94 9.05
C VAL A 164 36.78 10.43 7.84
N ALA A 165 37.76 9.57 8.11
CA ALA A 165 38.57 8.95 7.08
C ALA A 165 37.59 8.38 6.06
N SER A 166 37.76 8.74 4.79
CA SER A 166 36.89 8.31 3.70
C SER A 166 36.97 6.79 3.61
N ARG A 167 36.04 6.11 4.29
CA ARG A 167 35.86 4.67 4.17
C ARG A 167 35.65 4.39 2.70
N SER A 168 36.65 3.76 2.08
CA SER A 168 36.50 3.19 0.75
C SER A 168 35.41 2.14 0.86
N MET A 169 34.19 2.50 0.46
CA MET A 169 33.04 1.62 0.56
C MET A 169 33.22 0.53 -0.49
N THR A 170 33.56 -0.68 -0.04
CA THR A 170 33.75 -1.84 -0.90
C THR A 170 32.51 -2.04 -1.78
N THR A 171 32.67 -1.93 -3.09
CA THR A 171 31.62 -2.33 -4.03
C THR A 171 31.47 -3.84 -3.95
N LEU A 172 30.25 -4.32 -3.68
CA LEU A 172 29.94 -5.75 -3.56
C LEU A 172 29.30 -6.30 -4.84
N TRP A 173 28.58 -5.45 -5.56
CA TRP A 173 27.90 -5.79 -6.81
C TRP A 173 27.89 -4.59 -7.75
N THR A 174 28.03 -4.87 -9.06
CA THR A 174 27.94 -3.91 -10.16
C THR A 174 26.99 -4.50 -11.20
N PRO A 175 25.97 -3.78 -11.67
CA PRO A 175 25.04 -4.31 -12.65
C PRO A 175 25.75 -4.61 -13.98
N ARG A 176 25.40 -5.74 -14.59
CA ARG A 176 25.86 -6.11 -15.94
C ARG A 176 25.32 -5.10 -16.96
N VAL A 177 26.09 -4.76 -18.00
CA VAL A 177 25.77 -3.66 -18.93
C VAL A 177 24.42 -3.85 -19.63
N ASP A 178 24.13 -5.07 -20.09
CA ASP A 178 22.84 -5.49 -20.66
C ASP A 178 21.67 -5.39 -19.66
N ALA A 179 21.92 -5.64 -18.37
CA ALA A 179 20.93 -5.44 -17.32
C ALA A 179 20.66 -3.94 -17.08
N VAL A 180 21.67 -3.08 -17.20
CA VAL A 180 21.48 -1.61 -17.16
C VAL A 180 20.67 -1.15 -18.38
N GLU A 181 21.12 -1.45 -19.59
CA GLU A 181 20.51 -0.97 -20.85
C GLU A 181 19.06 -1.44 -21.02
N SER A 182 18.74 -2.67 -20.59
CA SER A 182 17.37 -3.20 -20.61
C SER A 182 16.48 -2.72 -19.46
N SER A 183 17.01 -1.98 -18.48
CA SER A 183 16.24 -1.52 -17.32
C SER A 183 15.25 -0.40 -17.65
N ASN A 184 14.15 -0.35 -16.91
CA ASN A 184 13.22 0.77 -16.91
C ASN A 184 13.90 2.08 -16.50
N MET A 185 14.86 2.03 -15.56
CA MET A 185 15.66 3.19 -15.18
C MET A 185 16.40 3.75 -16.40
N HIS A 186 17.15 2.94 -17.15
CA HIS A 186 17.86 3.39 -18.35
C HIS A 186 16.89 3.98 -19.39
N ARG A 187 15.79 3.27 -19.69
CA ARG A 187 14.75 3.76 -20.61
C ARG A 187 14.17 5.13 -20.19
N PHE A 188 14.00 5.38 -18.89
CA PHE A 188 13.55 6.66 -18.36
C PHE A 188 14.64 7.74 -18.39
N LEU A 189 15.90 7.38 -18.14
CA LEU A 189 17.04 8.29 -18.31
C LEU A 189 17.16 8.77 -19.77
N THR A 190 17.00 7.86 -20.75
CA THR A 190 16.96 8.20 -22.18
C THR A 190 15.82 9.17 -22.50
N LEU A 191 14.61 8.92 -21.97
CA LEU A 191 13.44 9.81 -22.14
C LEU A 191 13.71 11.22 -21.60
N MET A 192 14.36 11.32 -20.44
CA MET A 192 14.72 12.59 -19.80
C MET A 192 15.97 13.28 -20.40
N GLY A 193 16.62 12.68 -21.41
CA GLY A 193 17.89 13.17 -21.96
C GLY A 193 19.05 13.15 -20.95
N ALA A 194 18.97 12.31 -19.92
CA ALA A 194 19.90 12.25 -18.81
C ALA A 194 20.93 11.12 -18.99
N VAL A 195 22.22 11.43 -18.78
CA VAL A 195 23.30 10.44 -18.89
C VAL A 195 23.38 9.48 -17.69
N ASP A 196 22.88 9.90 -16.52
CA ASP A 196 22.90 9.14 -15.28
C ASP A 196 21.76 9.60 -14.34
N THR A 197 21.53 8.87 -13.24
CA THR A 197 20.48 9.20 -12.25
C THR A 197 20.69 10.54 -11.55
N ASP A 198 21.93 11.03 -11.48
CA ASP A 198 22.27 12.28 -10.82
C ASP A 198 22.03 13.47 -11.76
N ALA A 199 22.20 13.29 -13.07
CA ALA A 199 21.73 14.18 -14.11
C ALA A 199 20.20 14.24 -14.12
N ALA A 200 19.51 13.09 -14.09
CA ALA A 200 18.06 13.06 -13.97
C ALA A 200 17.56 13.74 -12.69
N ARG A 201 18.25 13.55 -11.55
CA ARG A 201 17.99 14.28 -10.31
C ARG A 201 18.20 15.79 -10.46
N ARG A 202 19.22 16.25 -11.19
CA ARG A 202 19.41 17.69 -11.49
C ARG A 202 18.26 18.26 -12.33
N VAL A 203 17.83 17.53 -13.37
CA VAL A 203 16.66 17.90 -14.19
C VAL A 203 15.38 17.94 -13.35
N ALA A 204 15.12 16.91 -12.54
CA ALA A 204 13.96 16.78 -11.67
C ALA A 204 13.90 17.84 -10.55
N LEU A 205 15.03 18.42 -10.15
CA LEU A 205 15.09 19.54 -9.20
C LEU A 205 14.97 20.91 -9.89
N ALA A 206 15.26 21.00 -11.20
CA ALA A 206 15.09 22.21 -11.99
C ALA A 206 13.63 22.41 -12.42
N ASP A 207 12.96 21.36 -12.92
CA ASP A 207 11.50 21.35 -13.12
C ASP A 207 10.88 20.07 -12.55
N GLN A 208 10.23 20.22 -11.40
CA GLN A 208 9.51 19.14 -10.72
C GLN A 208 8.15 18.86 -11.37
N GLY A 209 7.52 19.84 -12.01
CA GLY A 209 6.25 19.65 -12.70
C GLY A 209 6.44 18.74 -13.91
N GLU A 210 7.41 19.07 -14.75
CA GLU A 210 7.73 18.29 -15.95
C GLU A 210 8.29 16.90 -15.61
N PHE A 211 9.12 16.78 -14.58
CA PHE A 211 9.58 15.47 -14.10
C PHE A 211 8.41 14.57 -13.69
N TRP A 212 7.45 15.06 -12.91
CA TRP A 212 6.29 14.25 -12.53
C TRP A 212 5.37 13.96 -13.72
N SER A 213 5.26 14.86 -14.71
CA SER A 213 4.59 14.58 -15.99
C SER A 213 5.25 13.39 -16.71
N ALA A 214 6.58 13.40 -16.85
CA ALA A 214 7.33 12.33 -17.50
C ALA A 214 7.22 10.99 -16.75
N VAL A 215 7.24 11.01 -15.40
CA VAL A 215 7.00 9.81 -14.58
C VAL A 215 5.58 9.26 -14.79
N TRP A 216 4.55 10.13 -14.84
CA TRP A 216 3.17 9.73 -15.10
C TRP A 216 3.04 8.99 -16.44
N ASP A 217 3.59 9.56 -17.51
CA ASP A 217 3.51 8.98 -18.85
C ASP A 217 4.34 7.69 -18.97
N PHE A 218 5.57 7.69 -18.47
CA PHE A 218 6.46 6.52 -18.53
C PHE A 218 5.87 5.31 -17.78
N CYS A 219 5.31 5.55 -16.58
CA CYS A 219 4.74 4.49 -15.76
C CYS A 219 3.34 4.04 -16.23
N GLY A 220 2.75 4.73 -17.22
CA GLY A 220 1.46 4.39 -17.81
C GLY A 220 0.25 4.72 -16.92
N MET A 221 0.33 5.76 -16.08
CA MET A 221 -0.74 6.11 -15.14
C MET A 221 -2.01 6.57 -15.85
N GLN A 222 -3.16 5.99 -15.49
CA GLN A 222 -4.42 6.15 -16.22
C GLN A 222 -5.27 7.30 -15.67
N GLY A 223 -5.64 8.23 -16.54
CA GLY A 223 -6.52 9.37 -16.22
C GLY A 223 -6.16 10.61 -17.04
N GLU A 224 -6.92 11.68 -16.83
CA GLU A 224 -6.67 12.98 -17.43
C GLU A 224 -5.80 13.82 -16.49
N ARG A 225 -4.71 14.43 -16.97
CA ARG A 225 -3.85 15.32 -16.18
C ARG A 225 -4.37 16.76 -16.08
N GLY A 226 -5.27 17.14 -16.99
CA GLY A 226 -5.73 18.53 -17.16
C GLY A 226 -4.71 19.42 -17.88
N ASN A 227 -4.93 20.74 -17.86
CA ASN A 227 -4.19 21.71 -18.69
C ASN A 227 -3.26 22.65 -17.90
N ARG A 228 -3.46 22.83 -16.59
CA ARG A 228 -2.51 23.56 -15.73
C ARG A 228 -1.22 22.75 -15.52
N ALA A 229 -0.15 23.47 -15.18
CA ALA A 229 1.13 22.87 -14.81
C ALA A 229 0.96 21.82 -13.69
N SER A 230 1.63 20.68 -13.86
CA SER A 230 1.59 19.50 -12.98
C SER A 230 2.04 19.76 -11.54
N LEU A 231 2.60 20.93 -11.24
CA LEU A 231 2.93 21.38 -9.89
C LEU A 231 2.65 22.88 -9.76
N VAL A 232 1.84 23.26 -8.77
CA VAL A 232 1.54 24.66 -8.42
C VAL A 232 1.96 24.92 -6.97
N ARG A 233 2.66 26.03 -6.71
CA ARG A 233 3.10 26.46 -5.37
C ARG A 233 2.49 27.81 -5.02
N GLU A 234 1.55 27.82 -4.10
CA GLU A 234 0.90 29.03 -3.57
C GLU A 234 1.56 29.49 -2.27
N SER A 235 1.84 28.57 -1.32
CA SER A 235 2.52 28.93 -0.06
C SER A 235 3.22 27.73 0.61
N GLY A 236 4.54 27.62 0.38
CA GLY A 236 5.40 26.59 1.00
C GLY A 236 4.94 25.15 0.71
N PRO A 237 5.35 24.17 1.54
CA PRO A 237 4.99 22.76 1.33
C PRO A 237 3.50 22.45 1.43
N ARG A 238 2.75 23.18 2.28
CA ARG A 238 1.31 22.95 2.49
C ARG A 238 0.44 23.53 1.39
N GLY A 239 0.78 24.69 0.86
CA GLY A 239 0.18 25.26 -0.35
C GLY A 239 0.89 24.78 -1.61
N THR A 240 1.18 23.47 -1.73
CA THR A 240 1.68 22.85 -2.96
C THR A 240 0.69 21.80 -3.44
N SER A 241 0.19 21.97 -4.65
CA SER A 241 -0.74 21.05 -5.32
C SER A 241 -0.06 20.41 -6.52
N TYR A 242 -0.24 19.11 -6.67
CA TYR A 242 0.24 18.33 -7.81
C TYR A 242 -0.96 17.99 -8.70
N PHE A 243 -0.78 18.06 -10.03
CA PHE A 243 -1.81 17.80 -11.05
C PHE A 243 -3.21 18.35 -10.69
N PRO A 244 -3.32 19.68 -10.44
CA PRO A 244 -4.51 20.25 -9.78
C PRO A 244 -5.78 20.22 -10.64
N ASP A 245 -5.66 20.01 -11.95
CA ASP A 245 -6.78 19.85 -12.88
C ASP A 245 -7.11 18.37 -13.17
N ALA A 246 -6.32 17.42 -12.64
CA ALA A 246 -6.42 16.02 -13.05
C ALA A 246 -7.71 15.35 -12.58
N ARG A 247 -8.20 14.43 -13.40
CA ARG A 247 -9.41 13.63 -13.16
C ARG A 247 -9.12 12.17 -13.50
N LEU A 248 -9.12 11.32 -12.48
CA LEU A 248 -8.75 9.92 -12.63
C LEU A 248 -9.46 9.01 -11.61
N ASN A 249 -9.38 7.70 -11.84
CA ASN A 249 -9.59 6.71 -10.79
C ASN A 249 -8.34 5.84 -10.74
N VAL A 250 -7.70 5.73 -9.57
CA VAL A 250 -6.44 4.97 -9.46
C VAL A 250 -6.64 3.48 -9.73
N VAL A 251 -7.86 2.96 -9.58
CA VAL A 251 -8.21 1.57 -9.88
C VAL A 251 -8.17 1.28 -11.38
N ASP A 252 -8.33 2.28 -12.26
CA ASP A 252 -8.10 2.10 -13.70
C ASP A 252 -6.62 1.83 -14.04
N THR A 253 -5.68 2.25 -13.17
CA THR A 253 -4.26 1.91 -13.30
C THR A 253 -3.95 0.59 -12.58
N LEU A 254 -4.40 0.44 -11.32
CA LEU A 254 -4.18 -0.77 -10.51
C LEU A 254 -4.78 -2.04 -11.14
N LEU A 255 -5.85 -1.92 -11.91
CA LEU A 255 -6.49 -3.03 -12.63
C LEU A 255 -6.39 -2.88 -14.16
N GLN A 256 -5.32 -2.23 -14.65
CA GLN A 256 -5.02 -2.19 -16.08
C GLN A 256 -4.66 -3.59 -16.59
N VAL A 257 -5.53 -4.13 -17.44
CA VAL A 257 -5.33 -5.40 -18.16
C VAL A 257 -4.91 -5.09 -19.59
N ARG A 258 -3.78 -5.65 -20.01
CA ARG A 258 -3.32 -5.61 -21.41
C ARG A 258 -3.66 -6.93 -22.11
N GLU A 259 -3.40 -7.01 -23.41
CA GLU A 259 -3.65 -8.23 -24.17
C GLU A 259 -2.90 -9.43 -23.55
N GLY A 260 -3.63 -10.53 -23.34
CA GLY A 260 -3.15 -11.73 -22.65
C GLY A 260 -3.08 -11.65 -21.11
N ASP A 261 -3.41 -10.54 -20.44
CA ASP A 261 -3.37 -10.48 -18.97
C ASP A 261 -4.53 -11.19 -18.28
N THR A 262 -5.73 -11.27 -18.88
CA THR A 262 -6.96 -11.71 -18.20
C THR A 262 -6.83 -13.04 -17.47
N THR A 263 -6.14 -14.02 -18.05
CA THR A 263 -5.96 -15.37 -17.48
C THR A 263 -4.66 -15.55 -16.69
N ARG A 264 -3.82 -14.50 -16.58
CA ARG A 264 -2.58 -14.52 -15.80
C ARG A 264 -2.88 -14.26 -14.32
N ASP A 265 -2.06 -14.81 -13.44
CA ASP A 265 -2.06 -14.51 -12.01
C ASP A 265 -1.98 -13.00 -11.75
N ALA A 266 -2.92 -12.44 -10.98
CA ALA A 266 -2.83 -11.12 -10.38
C ALA A 266 -2.36 -11.22 -8.91
N ILE A 267 -2.93 -12.18 -8.18
CA ILE A 267 -2.61 -12.47 -6.79
C ILE A 267 -2.29 -13.96 -6.66
N ILE A 268 -1.19 -14.27 -5.98
CA ILE A 268 -0.89 -15.59 -5.41
C ILE A 268 -0.93 -15.41 -3.89
N GLU A 269 -1.59 -16.32 -3.19
CA GLU A 269 -1.78 -16.27 -1.73
C GLU A 269 -1.37 -17.60 -1.13
N VAL A 270 -0.49 -17.57 -0.12
CA VAL A 270 -0.03 -18.76 0.60
C VAL A 270 -0.09 -18.53 2.11
N ASP A 271 -0.48 -19.55 2.89
CA ASP A 271 -0.39 -19.51 4.35
C ASP A 271 0.75 -20.38 4.91
N GLU A 272 1.11 -20.19 6.18
CA GLU A 272 2.15 -20.97 6.87
C GLU A 272 1.84 -22.47 7.05
N THR A 273 0.65 -22.94 6.62
CA THR A 273 0.31 -24.37 6.57
C THR A 273 0.51 -24.97 5.18
N GLY A 274 0.85 -24.15 4.19
CA GLY A 274 1.09 -24.54 2.80
C GLY A 274 -0.16 -24.50 1.91
N ASN A 275 -1.30 -23.97 2.38
CA ASN A 275 -2.44 -23.76 1.48
C ASN A 275 -2.08 -22.69 0.45
N ARG A 276 -2.30 -22.99 -0.83
CA ARG A 276 -2.00 -22.09 -1.95
C ARG A 276 -3.28 -21.76 -2.72
N ARG A 277 -3.54 -20.47 -2.93
CA ARG A 277 -4.63 -19.95 -3.77
C ARG A 277 -4.09 -18.95 -4.81
N THR A 278 -4.83 -18.75 -5.87
CA THR A 278 -4.47 -17.84 -6.96
C THR A 278 -5.73 -17.20 -7.53
N THR A 279 -5.62 -15.92 -7.89
CA THR A 279 -6.70 -15.11 -8.48
C THR A 279 -6.15 -14.48 -9.76
N THR A 280 -6.80 -14.70 -10.91
CA THR A 280 -6.36 -14.10 -12.18
C THR A 280 -6.73 -12.61 -12.26
N TRP A 281 -6.22 -11.89 -13.26
CA TRP A 281 -6.64 -10.51 -13.53
C TRP A 281 -8.12 -10.38 -13.88
N GLY A 282 -8.71 -11.40 -14.53
CA GLY A 282 -10.14 -11.49 -14.78
C GLY A 282 -10.93 -11.63 -13.48
N ASP A 283 -10.55 -12.61 -12.65
CA ASP A 283 -11.21 -12.88 -11.38
C ASP A 283 -11.11 -11.69 -10.41
N LEU A 284 -9.93 -11.09 -10.29
CA LEU A 284 -9.70 -9.93 -9.40
C LEU A 284 -10.58 -8.74 -9.82
N ARG A 285 -10.70 -8.49 -11.13
CA ARG A 285 -11.59 -7.43 -11.64
C ARG A 285 -13.06 -7.74 -11.41
N HIS A 286 -13.46 -9.01 -11.50
CA HIS A 286 -14.82 -9.43 -11.18
C HIS A 286 -15.12 -9.28 -9.69
N GLU A 287 -14.28 -9.85 -8.81
CA GLU A 287 -14.39 -9.77 -7.34
C GLU A 287 -14.45 -8.31 -6.87
N VAL A 288 -13.59 -7.43 -7.39
CA VAL A 288 -13.62 -5.99 -7.08
C VAL A 288 -14.92 -5.35 -7.54
N ALA A 289 -15.42 -5.63 -8.75
CA ALA A 289 -16.66 -5.02 -9.25
C ALA A 289 -17.90 -5.43 -8.42
N VAL A 290 -18.01 -6.70 -8.00
CA VAL A 290 -19.14 -7.17 -7.19
C VAL A 290 -19.05 -6.72 -5.73
N VAL A 291 -17.86 -6.58 -5.16
CA VAL A 291 -17.66 -5.99 -3.81
C VAL A 291 -17.86 -4.47 -3.84
N THR A 292 -17.47 -3.79 -4.93
CA THR A 292 -17.81 -2.38 -5.18
C THR A 292 -19.32 -2.16 -5.23
N ALA A 293 -20.07 -3.06 -5.87
CA ALA A 293 -21.53 -3.01 -5.86
C ALA A 293 -22.12 -3.23 -4.46
N ALA A 294 -21.57 -4.16 -3.67
CA ALA A 294 -21.98 -4.35 -2.27
C ALA A 294 -21.75 -3.09 -1.42
N LEU A 295 -20.58 -2.45 -1.53
CA LEU A 295 -20.29 -1.18 -0.86
C LEU A 295 -21.24 -0.05 -1.28
N ARG A 296 -21.61 0.05 -2.56
CA ARG A 296 -22.60 1.02 -3.04
C ARG A 296 -24.00 0.75 -2.46
N ASN A 297 -24.39 -0.52 -2.31
CA ASN A 297 -25.66 -0.92 -1.68
C ASN A 297 -25.73 -0.55 -0.19
N ASP A 298 -24.59 -0.60 0.52
CA ASP A 298 -24.43 -0.11 1.90
C ASP A 298 -24.31 1.42 2.00
N GLY A 299 -24.47 2.16 0.89
CA GLY A 299 -24.40 3.63 0.85
C GLY A 299 -22.99 4.22 0.91
N VAL A 300 -21.95 3.40 0.76
CA VAL A 300 -20.54 3.82 0.85
C VAL A 300 -20.14 4.61 -0.40
N GLY A 301 -19.23 5.58 -0.23
CA GLY A 301 -18.77 6.47 -1.29
C GLY A 301 -17.81 7.54 -0.75
N PRO A 302 -17.59 8.65 -1.48
CA PRO A 302 -16.66 9.70 -1.09
C PRO A 302 -16.89 10.24 0.33
N GLY A 303 -15.83 10.26 1.13
CA GLY A 303 -15.86 10.70 2.53
C GLY A 303 -16.24 9.63 3.55
N HIS A 304 -16.83 8.49 3.14
CA HIS A 304 -16.96 7.31 4.00
C HIS A 304 -15.62 6.60 4.16
N ARG A 305 -15.45 5.84 5.26
CA ARG A 305 -14.24 5.08 5.56
C ARG A 305 -14.54 3.59 5.58
N VAL A 306 -13.68 2.81 4.94
CA VAL A 306 -13.76 1.33 4.89
C VAL A 306 -12.54 0.77 5.62
N ALA A 307 -12.77 -0.01 6.67
CA ALA A 307 -11.73 -0.56 7.53
C ALA A 307 -11.53 -2.06 7.30
N ALA A 308 -10.28 -2.51 7.42
CA ALA A 308 -9.92 -3.92 7.48
C ALA A 308 -9.07 -4.23 8.72
N TRP A 309 -9.48 -5.20 9.53
CA TRP A 309 -8.68 -5.80 10.59
C TRP A 309 -8.43 -7.26 10.21
N MET A 310 -7.35 -7.47 9.46
CA MET A 310 -7.22 -8.64 8.58
C MET A 310 -5.79 -9.18 8.48
N PRO A 311 -5.63 -10.48 8.16
CA PRO A 311 -4.41 -11.04 7.63
C PRO A 311 -4.09 -10.54 6.21
N ASN A 312 -2.90 -10.92 5.73
CA ASN A 312 -2.40 -10.56 4.41
C ASN A 312 -2.95 -11.50 3.30
N VAL A 313 -4.23 -11.36 2.99
CA VAL A 313 -5.00 -12.21 2.05
C VAL A 313 -5.69 -11.39 0.96
N ARG A 314 -6.15 -12.03 -0.14
CA ARG A 314 -6.79 -11.34 -1.27
C ARG A 314 -8.00 -10.52 -0.84
N GLU A 315 -8.75 -10.96 0.17
CA GLU A 315 -9.99 -10.32 0.61
C GLU A 315 -9.74 -8.87 1.06
N THR A 316 -8.61 -8.64 1.72
CA THR A 316 -8.14 -7.30 2.11
C THR A 316 -7.76 -6.44 0.89
N VAL A 317 -7.18 -7.05 -0.15
CA VAL A 317 -6.82 -6.38 -1.42
C VAL A 317 -8.06 -6.03 -2.23
N VAL A 318 -9.02 -6.96 -2.36
CA VAL A 318 -10.30 -6.75 -3.04
C VAL A 318 -11.09 -5.61 -2.38
N LEU A 319 -11.18 -5.60 -1.06
CA LEU A 319 -11.87 -4.51 -0.34
C LEU A 319 -11.16 -3.17 -0.50
N PHE A 320 -9.83 -3.13 -0.44
CA PHE A 320 -9.05 -1.91 -0.69
C PHE A 320 -9.34 -1.36 -2.10
N LEU A 321 -9.23 -2.19 -3.13
CA LEU A 321 -9.51 -1.79 -4.51
C LEU A 321 -10.96 -1.33 -4.68
N ALA A 322 -11.92 -2.04 -4.07
CA ALA A 322 -13.34 -1.71 -4.17
C ALA A 322 -13.71 -0.39 -3.45
N ALA A 323 -13.08 -0.09 -2.31
CA ALA A 323 -13.23 1.18 -1.60
C ALA A 323 -12.60 2.35 -2.41
N MET A 324 -11.41 2.14 -2.96
CA MET A 324 -10.72 3.11 -3.81
C MET A 324 -11.51 3.40 -5.10
N GLU A 325 -12.16 2.39 -5.70
CA GLU A 325 -12.98 2.56 -6.92
C GLU A 325 -14.14 3.54 -6.69
N ILE A 326 -14.77 3.50 -5.52
CA ILE A 326 -15.88 4.40 -5.16
C ILE A 326 -15.43 5.68 -4.45
N GLY A 327 -14.12 5.91 -4.32
CA GLY A 327 -13.55 7.07 -3.64
C GLY A 327 -13.77 7.09 -2.12
N ALA A 328 -14.12 5.96 -1.51
CA ALA A 328 -14.13 5.81 -0.06
C ALA A 328 -12.69 5.64 0.46
N THR A 329 -12.38 6.22 1.62
CA THR A 329 -11.03 6.19 2.16
C THR A 329 -10.79 4.87 2.90
N PHE A 330 -9.86 4.05 2.41
CA PHE A 330 -9.50 2.79 3.07
C PHE A 330 -8.66 3.01 4.32
N THR A 331 -8.72 2.10 5.29
CA THR A 331 -7.80 2.04 6.42
C THR A 331 -7.65 0.60 6.91
N SER A 332 -6.50 0.25 7.47
CA SER A 332 -6.22 -1.13 7.88
C SER A 332 -5.41 -1.25 9.17
N THR A 333 -5.56 -2.41 9.80
CA THR A 333 -4.73 -2.93 10.87
C THR A 333 -4.53 -4.43 10.65
N SER A 334 -3.44 -4.96 11.21
CA SER A 334 -3.10 -6.37 11.15
C SER A 334 -3.94 -7.17 12.16
N ALA A 335 -4.28 -8.42 11.82
CA ALA A 335 -5.15 -9.30 12.64
C ALA A 335 -4.62 -9.59 14.05
N ASP A 336 -3.31 -9.47 14.28
CA ASP A 336 -2.66 -9.61 15.59
C ASP A 336 -2.90 -8.41 16.55
N PHE A 337 -3.53 -7.33 16.08
CA PHE A 337 -3.85 -6.17 16.92
C PHE A 337 -5.07 -6.48 17.81
N GLY A 338 -4.87 -6.61 19.11
CA GLY A 338 -5.97 -6.71 20.09
C GLY A 338 -6.85 -5.45 20.15
N ALA A 339 -8.09 -5.61 20.62
CA ALA A 339 -9.18 -4.63 20.53
C ALA A 339 -8.77 -3.17 20.86
N HIS A 340 -8.07 -2.92 21.96
CA HIS A 340 -7.60 -1.57 22.31
C HIS A 340 -6.71 -0.93 21.24
N GLY A 341 -5.81 -1.69 20.61
CA GLY A 341 -4.93 -1.22 19.55
C GLY A 341 -5.67 -0.91 18.23
N VAL A 342 -6.79 -1.59 17.99
CA VAL A 342 -7.70 -1.32 16.87
C VAL A 342 -8.56 -0.09 17.16
N LEU A 343 -9.16 0.00 18.35
CA LEU A 343 -10.04 1.11 18.75
C LEU A 343 -9.31 2.45 18.88
N GLU A 344 -8.04 2.44 19.31
CA GLU A 344 -7.17 3.63 19.27
C GLU A 344 -6.92 4.16 17.84
N ARG A 345 -7.27 3.39 16.79
CA ARG A 345 -7.12 3.74 15.38
C ARG A 345 -8.47 3.95 14.70
N PHE A 346 -9.32 2.93 14.67
CA PHE A 346 -10.63 2.97 14.04
C PHE A 346 -11.65 3.83 14.81
N GLY A 347 -11.48 4.01 16.12
CA GLY A 347 -12.27 4.99 16.88
C GLY A 347 -11.97 6.44 16.52
N GLN A 348 -10.81 6.74 15.90
CA GLN A 348 -10.50 8.08 15.36
C GLN A 348 -11.05 8.27 13.94
N THR A 349 -11.16 7.20 13.15
CA THR A 349 -11.59 7.26 11.74
C THR A 349 -13.06 6.90 11.53
N ALA A 350 -13.72 6.31 12.53
CA ALA A 350 -15.14 5.95 12.55
C ALA A 350 -15.60 5.29 11.23
N PRO A 351 -15.15 4.06 10.92
CA PRO A 351 -15.49 3.38 9.67
C PRO A 351 -16.98 3.09 9.54
N THR A 352 -17.46 3.12 8.29
CA THR A 352 -18.82 2.76 7.88
C THR A 352 -18.95 1.25 7.64
N VAL A 353 -17.86 0.63 7.16
CA VAL A 353 -17.76 -0.81 6.93
C VAL A 353 -16.48 -1.34 7.57
N LEU A 354 -16.58 -2.48 8.25
CA LEU A 354 -15.44 -3.23 8.79
C LEU A 354 -15.40 -4.63 8.15
N LEU A 355 -14.30 -4.98 7.50
CA LEU A 355 -13.92 -6.36 7.22
C LEU A 355 -13.02 -6.88 8.35
N ALA A 356 -13.33 -8.06 8.86
CA ALA A 356 -12.58 -8.72 9.92
C ALA A 356 -12.36 -10.20 9.60
N SER A 357 -11.30 -10.79 10.16
CA SER A 357 -11.17 -12.24 10.19
C SER A 357 -11.65 -12.80 11.53
N SER A 358 -12.28 -13.97 11.49
CA SER A 358 -12.63 -14.77 12.67
C SER A 358 -11.41 -15.42 13.33
N HIS A 359 -10.33 -15.63 12.58
CA HIS A 359 -9.09 -16.22 13.05
C HIS A 359 -7.90 -15.90 12.12
N TYR A 360 -6.69 -16.25 12.54
CA TYR A 360 -5.51 -16.34 11.68
C TYR A 360 -4.58 -17.45 12.20
N SER A 361 -3.58 -17.83 11.41
CA SER A 361 -2.53 -18.78 11.83
C SER A 361 -1.19 -18.06 12.01
N TYR A 362 -0.49 -18.34 13.11
CA TYR A 362 0.87 -17.84 13.31
C TYR A 362 1.75 -18.77 14.15
N ALA A 363 2.90 -19.14 13.59
CA ALA A 363 3.89 -20.06 14.15
C ALA A 363 3.31 -21.43 14.55
N GLY A 364 2.45 -21.99 13.70
CA GLY A 364 1.84 -23.31 13.88
C GLY A 364 0.68 -23.32 14.88
N LYS A 365 0.05 -22.16 15.10
CA LYS A 365 -1.08 -21.99 16.01
C LYS A 365 -2.18 -21.21 15.33
N ARG A 366 -3.43 -21.68 15.42
CA ARG A 366 -4.61 -20.89 15.06
C ARG A 366 -4.99 -20.00 16.26
N ILE A 367 -5.15 -18.71 16.01
CA ILE A 367 -5.60 -17.71 16.98
C ILE A 367 -7.04 -17.34 16.64
N ASP A 368 -7.96 -17.59 17.57
CA ASP A 368 -9.36 -17.14 17.50
C ASP A 368 -9.46 -15.63 17.81
N LEU A 369 -10.26 -14.92 17.02
CA LEU A 369 -10.49 -13.49 17.11
C LEU A 369 -11.93 -13.13 17.48
N THR A 370 -12.84 -14.09 17.64
CA THR A 370 -14.29 -13.88 17.76
C THR A 370 -14.68 -12.96 18.93
N ASP A 371 -14.14 -13.21 20.13
CA ASP A 371 -14.35 -12.34 21.30
C ASP A 371 -13.77 -10.92 21.11
N THR A 372 -12.65 -10.82 20.40
CA THR A 372 -11.99 -9.54 20.12
C THR A 372 -12.76 -8.74 19.07
N LEU A 373 -13.35 -9.41 18.07
CA LEU A 373 -14.26 -8.82 17.08
C LEU A 373 -15.51 -8.27 17.77
N ALA A 374 -16.11 -9.02 18.70
CA ALA A 374 -17.27 -8.56 19.46
C ALA A 374 -16.97 -7.26 20.25
N GLN A 375 -15.81 -7.19 20.91
CA GLN A 375 -15.35 -5.98 21.60
C GLN A 375 -15.14 -4.80 20.64
N ILE A 376 -14.50 -5.03 19.49
CA ILE A 376 -14.26 -3.99 18.47
C ILE A 376 -15.59 -3.46 17.90
N ARG A 377 -16.57 -4.32 17.62
CA ARG A 377 -17.88 -3.92 17.08
C ARG A 377 -18.68 -3.09 18.08
N ALA A 378 -18.68 -3.46 19.36
CA ALA A 378 -19.42 -2.74 20.40
C ALA A 378 -18.96 -1.28 20.58
N GLU A 379 -17.66 -1.01 20.39
CA GLU A 379 -17.05 0.32 20.52
C GLU A 379 -16.93 1.08 19.18
N LEU A 380 -17.54 0.58 18.09
CA LEU A 380 -17.61 1.23 16.78
C LEU A 380 -19.07 1.44 16.30
N PRO A 381 -19.89 2.26 17.01
CA PRO A 381 -21.31 2.47 16.71
C PRO A 381 -21.60 3.20 15.37
N GLY A 382 -20.57 3.55 14.59
CA GLY A 382 -20.71 4.10 13.23
C GLY A 382 -20.77 3.04 12.11
N LEU A 383 -20.64 1.76 12.45
CA LEU A 383 -20.66 0.67 11.48
C LEU A 383 -22.08 0.40 10.95
N VAL A 384 -22.23 0.50 9.63
CA VAL A 384 -23.42 0.05 8.87
C VAL A 384 -23.29 -1.44 8.51
N ARG A 385 -22.05 -1.92 8.30
CA ARG A 385 -21.75 -3.30 7.91
C ARG A 385 -20.53 -3.84 8.65
N THR A 386 -20.64 -5.07 9.17
CA THR A 386 -19.49 -5.92 9.47
C THR A 386 -19.48 -7.09 8.49
N VAL A 387 -18.34 -7.31 7.82
CA VAL A 387 -18.09 -8.45 6.92
C VAL A 387 -17.04 -9.34 7.57
N VAL A 388 -17.22 -10.66 7.55
CA VAL A 388 -16.33 -11.62 8.27
C VAL A 388 -15.78 -12.70 7.34
N VAL A 389 -14.48 -12.95 7.44
CA VAL A 389 -13.80 -14.10 6.82
C VAL A 389 -13.70 -15.26 7.82
N GLY A 390 -14.11 -16.46 7.38
CA GLY A 390 -14.23 -17.65 8.23
C GLY A 390 -15.55 -17.68 9.01
N GLU A 391 -15.49 -18.00 10.30
CA GLU A 391 -16.65 -18.18 11.17
C GLU A 391 -17.35 -16.85 11.45
N CYS A 392 -18.55 -16.67 10.88
CA CYS A 392 -19.30 -15.42 10.94
C CYS A 392 -20.40 -15.45 12.01
N PRO A 393 -20.52 -14.44 12.89
CA PRO A 393 -21.69 -14.25 13.74
C PRO A 393 -22.99 -14.04 12.95
N ASP A 394 -24.12 -14.47 13.51
CA ASP A 394 -25.47 -14.34 12.91
C ASP A 394 -25.88 -12.89 12.55
N ASP A 395 -25.28 -11.89 13.22
CA ASP A 395 -25.57 -10.46 13.05
C ASP A 395 -24.52 -9.72 12.18
N ALA A 396 -23.62 -10.47 11.54
CA ALA A 396 -22.66 -9.97 10.56
C ALA A 396 -22.91 -10.59 9.18
N THR A 397 -22.10 -10.24 8.18
CA THR A 397 -22.24 -10.77 6.80
C THR A 397 -21.02 -11.61 6.44
N PRO A 398 -21.16 -12.89 6.04
CA PRO A 398 -20.03 -13.68 5.56
C PRO A 398 -19.40 -13.05 4.32
N TRP A 399 -18.07 -13.11 4.19
CA TRP A 399 -17.38 -12.54 3.02
C TRP A 399 -17.86 -13.12 1.70
N ALA A 400 -18.23 -14.40 1.65
CA ALA A 400 -18.75 -15.04 0.45
C ALA A 400 -20.03 -14.36 -0.08
N ASP A 401 -20.91 -13.95 0.85
CA ASP A 401 -22.23 -13.37 0.56
C ASP A 401 -22.17 -11.85 0.33
N TYR A 402 -21.04 -11.20 0.66
CA TYR A 402 -20.87 -9.76 0.50
C TYR A 402 -20.63 -9.36 -0.97
N ARG A 403 -21.69 -9.47 -1.78
CA ARG A 403 -21.69 -9.32 -3.24
C ARG A 403 -22.88 -8.48 -3.68
N GLY A 404 -22.68 -7.63 -4.69
CA GLY A 404 -23.73 -6.90 -5.39
C GLY A 404 -23.63 -7.11 -6.90
N VAL A 405 -24.68 -6.68 -7.63
CA VAL A 405 -24.67 -6.69 -9.09
C VAL A 405 -23.66 -5.65 -9.60
N ALA A 406 -22.59 -6.11 -10.24
CA ALA A 406 -21.61 -5.24 -10.87
C ALA A 406 -22.29 -4.32 -11.90
N ALA A 407 -21.90 -3.05 -11.93
CA ALA A 407 -22.48 -2.06 -12.84
C ALA A 407 -21.62 -1.89 -14.09
N ASP A 408 -22.22 -2.06 -15.26
CA ASP A 408 -21.57 -1.77 -16.55
C ASP A 408 -21.41 -0.24 -16.73
N GLY A 409 -20.17 0.22 -16.80
CA GLY A 409 -19.87 1.63 -17.05
C GLY A 409 -18.45 2.07 -16.67
N PRO A 410 -18.08 3.33 -16.97
CA PRO A 410 -16.80 3.90 -16.55
C PRO A 410 -16.78 4.16 -15.03
N ARG A 411 -15.60 4.05 -14.43
CA ARG A 411 -15.38 4.42 -13.02
C ARG A 411 -15.62 5.91 -12.77
N PRO A 412 -16.14 6.31 -11.59
CA PRO A 412 -16.18 7.72 -11.21
C PRO A 412 -14.76 8.28 -11.15
N ARG A 413 -14.57 9.54 -11.58
CA ARG A 413 -13.27 10.22 -11.57
C ARG A 413 -13.19 11.20 -10.41
N PHE A 414 -12.01 11.26 -9.80
CA PHE A 414 -11.69 12.09 -8.64
C PHE A 414 -10.46 12.97 -8.93
N ASP A 415 -10.30 14.02 -8.13
CA ASP A 415 -9.13 14.92 -8.13
C ASP A 415 -7.86 14.20 -7.66
N PHE A 416 -6.67 14.66 -8.09
CA PHE A 416 -5.38 14.07 -7.69
C PHE A 416 -5.18 14.00 -6.16
N ASP A 417 -5.69 15.01 -5.45
CA ASP A 417 -5.59 15.15 -4.00
C ASP A 417 -6.67 14.38 -3.21
N HIS A 418 -7.52 13.59 -3.89
CA HIS A 418 -8.58 12.79 -3.27
C HIS A 418 -8.04 11.79 -2.22
N PRO A 419 -8.63 11.68 -1.02
CA PRO A 419 -8.12 10.81 0.04
C PRO A 419 -8.32 9.33 -0.29
N GLY A 420 -7.23 8.58 -0.39
CA GLY A 420 -7.25 7.14 -0.67
C GLY A 420 -7.11 6.27 0.57
N THR A 421 -6.14 6.56 1.45
CA THR A 421 -5.83 5.67 2.58
C THR A 421 -5.49 6.44 3.86
N ILE A 422 -5.93 5.93 5.01
CA ILE A 422 -5.49 6.39 6.33
C ILE A 422 -4.57 5.33 6.96
N LEU A 423 -3.34 5.74 7.23
CA LEU A 423 -2.33 4.95 7.93
C LEU A 423 -2.05 5.56 9.32
N TYR A 424 -1.38 4.81 10.20
CA TYR A 424 -1.17 5.21 11.59
C TYR A 424 0.30 5.14 12.01
N THR A 425 0.81 6.18 12.66
CA THR A 425 2.14 6.15 13.32
C THR A 425 2.01 6.24 14.84
N SER A 426 2.97 5.67 15.57
CA SER A 426 3.04 5.79 17.02
C SER A 426 3.23 7.25 17.45
N GLY A 427 2.26 7.79 18.19
CA GLY A 427 2.41 9.11 18.82
C GLY A 427 3.48 9.06 19.91
N THR A 428 4.33 10.08 19.99
CA THR A 428 5.36 10.20 21.05
C THR A 428 4.78 10.56 22.42
N THR A 429 3.53 11.02 22.48
CA THR A 429 2.87 11.57 23.68
C THR A 429 1.36 11.31 23.74
N GLY A 430 0.80 10.39 22.94
CA GLY A 430 -0.64 10.17 22.87
C GLY A 430 -1.07 9.17 21.81
N LYS A 431 -2.36 9.20 21.43
CA LYS A 431 -2.99 8.30 20.44
C LYS A 431 -2.18 8.19 19.13
N PRO A 432 -2.27 7.05 18.41
CA PRO A 432 -1.66 6.91 17.08
C PRO A 432 -2.09 8.05 16.14
N LYS A 433 -1.15 8.66 15.41
CA LYS A 433 -1.47 9.76 14.49
C LYS A 433 -2.13 9.19 13.25
N CYS A 434 -3.33 9.67 12.90
CA CYS A 434 -3.98 9.36 11.63
C CYS A 434 -3.33 10.18 10.50
N ILE A 435 -2.70 9.52 9.53
CA ILE A 435 -2.08 10.16 8.35
C ILE A 435 -2.94 9.84 7.13
N VAL A 436 -3.50 10.88 6.49
CA VAL A 436 -4.35 10.75 5.30
C VAL A 436 -3.51 10.90 4.05
N HIS A 437 -3.51 9.88 3.20
CA HIS A 437 -2.77 9.83 1.95
C HIS A 437 -3.67 10.10 0.74
N ARG A 438 -3.14 10.89 -0.20
CA ARG A 438 -3.76 11.17 -1.51
C ARG A 438 -3.66 9.92 -2.39
N ALA A 439 -4.78 9.48 -2.97
CA ALA A 439 -4.86 8.26 -3.76
C ALA A 439 -3.87 8.27 -4.94
N ALA A 440 -3.94 9.31 -5.77
CA ALA A 440 -3.10 9.43 -6.96
C ALA A 440 -1.64 9.78 -6.59
N GLY A 441 -1.44 10.59 -5.56
CA GLY A 441 -0.11 10.95 -5.05
C GLY A 441 0.72 9.74 -4.61
N VAL A 442 0.13 8.85 -3.80
CA VAL A 442 0.83 7.62 -3.37
C VAL A 442 1.01 6.66 -4.54
N LEU A 443 0.04 6.50 -5.44
CA LEU A 443 0.19 5.61 -6.59
C LEU A 443 1.35 6.08 -7.51
N LEU A 444 1.43 7.37 -7.84
CA LEU A 444 2.52 7.91 -8.66
C LEU A 444 3.88 7.78 -7.98
N MET A 445 3.93 7.94 -6.65
CA MET A 445 5.13 7.74 -5.84
C MET A 445 5.60 6.27 -5.88
N HIS A 446 4.69 5.33 -5.65
CA HIS A 446 4.94 3.90 -5.74
C HIS A 446 5.36 3.48 -7.15
N LEU A 447 4.67 3.91 -8.21
CA LEU A 447 5.03 3.61 -9.61
C LEU A 447 6.49 4.01 -9.91
N LYS A 448 6.91 5.21 -9.49
CA LYS A 448 8.30 5.67 -9.61
C LYS A 448 9.29 4.78 -8.86
N GLU A 449 8.96 4.36 -7.63
CA GLU A 449 9.83 3.48 -6.85
C GLU A 449 9.93 2.07 -7.44
N GLN A 450 8.80 1.52 -7.86
CA GLN A 450 8.68 0.12 -8.26
C GLN A 450 9.24 -0.09 -9.67
N GLN A 451 8.79 0.70 -10.65
CA GLN A 451 9.25 0.55 -12.03
C GLN A 451 10.69 1.06 -12.21
N LEU A 452 11.11 2.17 -11.57
CA LEU A 452 12.44 2.73 -11.80
C LEU A 452 13.49 2.27 -10.77
N HIS A 453 13.20 2.32 -9.47
CA HIS A 453 14.20 2.00 -8.42
C HIS A 453 14.30 0.52 -8.07
N CYS A 454 13.28 -0.29 -8.39
CA CYS A 454 13.26 -1.74 -8.18
C CYS A 454 13.24 -2.55 -9.49
N ASP A 455 13.20 -1.88 -10.65
CA ASP A 455 13.09 -2.47 -11.99
C ASP A 455 11.97 -3.52 -12.14
N VAL A 456 10.79 -3.22 -11.58
CA VAL A 456 9.60 -4.06 -11.71
C VAL A 456 8.96 -3.88 -13.09
N ARG A 457 8.63 -5.00 -13.71
CA ARG A 457 8.15 -5.16 -15.09
C ARG A 457 6.80 -5.91 -15.09
N ARG A 458 6.00 -5.75 -16.15
CA ARG A 458 4.76 -6.55 -16.32
C ARG A 458 5.09 -8.05 -16.32
N GLY A 459 4.36 -8.83 -15.54
CA GLY A 459 4.59 -10.28 -15.40
C GLY A 459 5.65 -10.67 -14.37
N ASP A 460 6.30 -9.71 -13.70
CA ASP A 460 7.11 -10.01 -12.51
C ASP A 460 6.26 -10.61 -11.39
N ARG A 461 6.88 -11.44 -10.55
CA ARG A 461 6.27 -12.01 -9.34
C ARG A 461 6.93 -11.40 -8.11
N VAL A 462 6.17 -10.55 -7.41
CA VAL A 462 6.69 -9.67 -6.38
C VAL A 462 6.18 -10.09 -5.01
N PHE A 463 7.12 -10.37 -4.10
CA PHE A 463 6.84 -10.67 -2.71
C PHE A 463 7.39 -9.56 -1.79
N TYR A 464 6.66 -9.25 -0.72
CA TYR A 464 7.20 -8.51 0.41
C TYR A 464 6.66 -9.13 1.70
N PHE A 465 7.53 -9.54 2.62
CA PHE A 465 7.08 -10.00 3.93
C PHE A 465 6.56 -8.80 4.75
N THR A 466 5.24 -8.70 4.87
CA THR A 466 4.52 -7.57 5.47
C THR A 466 3.15 -8.03 5.98
N THR A 467 2.54 -7.27 6.88
CA THR A 467 1.13 -7.42 7.26
C THR A 467 0.35 -6.14 6.95
N CYS A 468 -0.98 -6.20 6.98
CA CYS A 468 -1.88 -5.06 6.73
C CYS A 468 -1.82 -3.95 7.80
N GLY A 469 -0.91 -4.04 8.78
CA GLY A 469 -0.57 -2.95 9.70
C GLY A 469 0.58 -2.06 9.23
N TRP A 470 1.28 -2.41 8.14
CA TRP A 470 2.49 -1.72 7.66
C TRP A 470 2.30 -1.11 6.27
N MET A 471 2.89 0.06 6.02
CA MET A 471 2.83 0.73 4.71
C MET A 471 3.45 -0.08 3.56
N MET A 472 4.30 -1.07 3.87
CA MET A 472 4.83 -2.01 2.88
C MET A 472 3.74 -2.90 2.25
N TRP A 473 2.59 -3.09 2.92
CA TRP A 473 1.43 -3.75 2.31
C TRP A 473 0.79 -2.87 1.23
N ASN A 474 0.61 -1.57 1.49
CA ASN A 474 0.10 -0.62 0.49
C ASN A 474 1.07 -0.48 -0.70
N TRP A 475 2.37 -0.54 -0.43
CA TRP A 475 3.42 -0.59 -1.43
C TRP A 475 3.30 -1.87 -2.29
N LEU A 476 3.28 -3.06 -1.66
CA LEU A 476 3.11 -4.35 -2.32
C LEU A 476 1.86 -4.38 -3.22
N VAL A 477 0.69 -4.00 -2.71
CA VAL A 477 -0.56 -3.97 -3.49
C VAL A 477 -0.48 -3.02 -4.70
N SER A 478 0.33 -1.97 -4.62
CA SER A 478 0.49 -1.02 -5.75
C SER A 478 1.28 -1.60 -6.92
N MET A 479 1.99 -2.72 -6.75
CA MET A 479 2.68 -3.46 -7.82
C MET A 479 1.73 -3.91 -8.94
N LEU A 480 0.43 -4.08 -8.62
CA LEU A 480 -0.61 -4.37 -9.59
C LEU A 480 -0.66 -3.29 -10.70
N ALA A 481 -0.42 -2.01 -10.38
CA ALA A 481 -0.36 -0.93 -11.36
C ALA A 481 0.86 -1.00 -12.31
N SER A 482 1.86 -1.82 -11.98
CA SER A 482 2.98 -2.15 -12.89
C SER A 482 2.72 -3.44 -13.70
N GLY A 483 1.54 -4.04 -13.54
CA GLY A 483 1.18 -5.32 -14.14
C GLY A 483 1.93 -6.52 -13.54
N ALA A 484 2.55 -6.38 -12.38
CA ALA A 484 3.19 -7.48 -11.67
C ALA A 484 2.15 -8.33 -10.91
N THR A 485 2.42 -9.61 -10.75
CA THR A 485 1.68 -10.51 -9.86
C THR A 485 2.19 -10.31 -8.44
N ILE A 486 1.29 -10.06 -7.48
CA ILE A 486 1.66 -9.93 -6.07
C ILE A 486 1.56 -11.28 -5.37
N VAL A 487 2.55 -11.60 -4.55
CA VAL A 487 2.52 -12.77 -3.67
C VAL A 487 2.27 -12.31 -2.24
N LEU A 488 1.12 -12.73 -1.72
CA LEU A 488 0.68 -12.52 -0.34
C LEU A 488 1.04 -13.75 0.49
N TYR A 489 1.44 -13.52 1.74
CA TYR A 489 1.74 -14.57 2.70
C TYR A 489 1.15 -14.25 4.06
N ASP A 490 0.41 -15.20 4.64
CA ASP A 490 -0.14 -15.12 5.99
C ASP A 490 0.51 -16.14 6.94
N GLY A 491 1.15 -15.63 7.98
CA GLY A 491 1.81 -16.43 9.02
C GLY A 491 3.23 -16.00 9.34
N SER A 492 3.96 -16.90 10.00
CA SER A 492 5.31 -16.67 10.52
C SER A 492 6.37 -16.80 9.41
N PRO A 493 7.38 -15.90 9.35
CA PRO A 493 8.45 -15.97 8.36
C PRO A 493 9.46 -17.09 8.67
N THR A 494 9.30 -17.81 9.79
CA THR A 494 10.20 -18.86 10.28
C THR A 494 9.43 -20.12 10.70
N HIS A 495 8.27 -20.38 10.10
CA HIS A 495 7.47 -21.59 10.27
C HIS A 495 7.11 -22.15 8.88
N PRO A 496 7.05 -23.48 8.67
CA PRO A 496 7.46 -24.54 9.60
C PRO A 496 8.97 -24.61 9.85
N ARG A 497 9.79 -23.95 9.01
CA ARG A 497 11.26 -23.86 9.13
C ARG A 497 11.73 -22.42 9.05
N ILE A 498 12.92 -22.13 9.58
CA ILE A 498 13.50 -20.77 9.59
C ILE A 498 13.70 -20.18 8.19
N ASP A 499 13.95 -21.05 7.21
CA ASP A 499 14.26 -20.73 5.82
C ASP A 499 13.05 -20.90 4.88
N HIS A 500 11.83 -21.08 5.41
CA HIS A 500 10.65 -21.43 4.61
C HIS A 500 10.30 -20.41 3.51
N LEU A 501 10.48 -19.11 3.74
CA LEU A 501 10.22 -18.10 2.70
C LEU A 501 11.16 -18.22 1.49
N TRP A 502 12.27 -18.96 1.60
CA TRP A 502 13.10 -19.30 0.44
C TRP A 502 12.54 -20.47 -0.37
N ASP A 503 11.83 -21.42 0.27
CA ASP A 503 11.04 -22.46 -0.44
C ASP A 503 9.97 -21.79 -1.31
N LEU A 504 9.27 -20.82 -0.74
CA LEU A 504 8.26 -20.01 -1.42
C LEU A 504 8.88 -19.16 -2.56
N CYS A 505 10.10 -18.65 -2.37
CA CYS A 505 10.84 -17.87 -3.37
C CYS A 505 11.18 -18.69 -4.63
N GLU A 506 11.49 -19.97 -4.45
CA GLU A 506 11.71 -20.92 -5.54
C GLU A 506 10.38 -21.34 -6.19
N SER A 507 9.43 -21.88 -5.39
CA SER A 507 8.20 -22.47 -5.92
C SER A 507 7.33 -21.47 -6.66
N GLU A 508 7.24 -20.22 -6.17
CA GLU A 508 6.53 -19.14 -6.83
C GLU A 508 7.42 -18.32 -7.76
N ARG A 509 8.71 -18.65 -7.91
CA ARG A 509 9.66 -17.97 -8.82
C ARG A 509 9.66 -16.45 -8.65
N PHE A 510 9.91 -15.96 -7.43
CA PHE A 510 9.94 -14.53 -7.15
C PHE A 510 11.01 -13.83 -8.00
N THR A 511 10.66 -12.66 -8.52
CA THR A 511 11.62 -11.77 -9.19
C THR A 511 12.06 -10.61 -8.29
N LEU A 512 11.24 -10.27 -7.29
CA LEU A 512 11.58 -9.37 -6.19
C LEU A 512 11.21 -10.00 -4.83
N PHE A 513 12.18 -10.07 -3.90
CA PHE A 513 11.98 -10.51 -2.52
C PHE A 513 12.21 -9.35 -1.54
N GLY A 514 11.13 -8.83 -0.95
CA GLY A 514 11.17 -7.78 0.07
C GLY A 514 11.11 -8.33 1.49
N THR A 515 11.98 -7.84 2.37
CA THR A 515 12.09 -8.29 3.76
C THR A 515 12.69 -7.21 4.68
N SER A 516 12.99 -7.57 5.93
CA SER A 516 13.66 -6.70 6.91
C SER A 516 15.12 -7.10 7.12
N ALA A 517 15.96 -6.12 7.50
CA ALA A 517 17.35 -6.41 7.89
C ALA A 517 17.44 -7.41 9.07
N LYS A 518 16.42 -7.46 9.95
CA LYS A 518 16.32 -8.44 11.04
C LYS A 518 16.13 -9.86 10.52
N TYR A 519 15.38 -10.07 9.44
CA TYR A 519 15.24 -11.38 8.80
C TYR A 519 16.57 -11.82 8.17
N ILE A 520 17.25 -10.93 7.44
CA ILE A 520 18.58 -11.20 6.85
C ILE A 520 19.61 -11.58 7.94
N ASP A 521 19.65 -10.82 9.04
CA ASP A 521 20.51 -11.13 10.18
C ASP A 521 20.15 -12.47 10.86
N ALA A 522 18.86 -12.84 10.91
CA ALA A 522 18.43 -14.15 11.39
C ALA A 522 18.85 -15.30 10.46
N MET A 523 18.75 -15.14 9.14
CA MET A 523 19.21 -16.15 8.17
C MET A 523 20.72 -16.40 8.34
N LYS A 524 21.50 -15.31 8.33
CA LYS A 524 22.95 -15.30 8.56
C LYS A 524 23.34 -15.99 9.86
N LYS A 525 22.69 -15.66 10.98
CA LYS A 525 23.00 -16.22 12.31
C LYS A 525 22.68 -17.71 12.47
N ASN A 526 21.82 -18.27 11.63
CA ASN A 526 21.45 -19.68 11.67
C ASN A 526 22.07 -20.50 10.53
N GLY A 527 23.07 -19.94 9.83
CA GLY A 527 23.77 -20.65 8.75
C GLY A 527 22.88 -21.00 7.56
N VAL A 528 21.84 -20.21 7.29
CA VAL A 528 20.94 -20.45 6.15
C VAL A 528 21.66 -20.09 4.84
N GLU A 529 21.71 -21.05 3.93
CA GLU A 529 22.30 -20.93 2.60
C GLU A 529 21.22 -21.16 1.52
N PRO A 530 20.42 -20.14 1.12
CA PRO A 530 19.20 -20.35 0.34
C PRO A 530 19.42 -21.09 -0.99
N ARG A 531 20.51 -20.78 -1.68
CA ARG A 531 20.89 -21.38 -2.98
C ARG A 531 21.53 -22.77 -2.91
N SER A 532 21.88 -23.27 -1.72
CA SER A 532 22.46 -24.62 -1.57
C SER A 532 21.50 -25.74 -1.99
N ALA A 533 20.18 -25.48 -1.91
CA ALA A 533 19.12 -26.45 -2.10
C ALA A 533 17.99 -25.99 -3.03
N ARG A 534 18.13 -24.84 -3.72
CA ARG A 534 17.02 -24.18 -4.46
C ARG A 534 17.45 -23.44 -5.73
N ASP A 535 16.63 -23.50 -6.77
CA ASP A 535 16.71 -22.61 -7.94
C ASP A 535 16.12 -21.23 -7.62
N LEU A 536 17.01 -20.29 -7.28
CA LEU A 536 16.65 -18.87 -7.12
C LEU A 536 16.96 -18.03 -8.37
N SER A 537 17.12 -18.63 -9.56
CA SER A 537 17.47 -17.93 -10.82
C SER A 537 16.45 -16.88 -11.29
N ALA A 538 15.21 -16.93 -10.80
CA ALA A 538 14.20 -15.92 -11.08
C ALA A 538 14.45 -14.59 -10.33
N LEU A 539 15.13 -14.64 -9.18
CA LEU A 539 15.27 -13.52 -8.25
C LEU A 539 16.28 -12.49 -8.80
N ARG A 540 15.83 -11.25 -9.01
CA ARG A 540 16.67 -10.15 -9.53
C ARG A 540 16.93 -9.05 -8.49
N THR A 541 15.94 -8.75 -7.66
CA THR A 541 16.01 -7.66 -6.67
C THR A 541 15.66 -8.17 -5.28
N VAL A 542 16.48 -7.80 -4.29
CA VAL A 542 16.21 -8.02 -2.87
C VAL A 542 16.03 -6.67 -2.19
N CYS A 543 14.88 -6.43 -1.56
CA CYS A 543 14.65 -5.20 -0.82
C CYS A 543 14.77 -5.45 0.70
N SER A 544 15.55 -4.62 1.39
CA SER A 544 15.67 -4.63 2.85
C SER A 544 15.18 -3.30 3.40
N THR A 545 14.28 -3.31 4.39
CA THR A 545 13.77 -2.09 5.03
C THR A 545 13.55 -2.20 6.54
N GLY A 546 12.99 -1.14 7.14
CA GLY A 546 12.66 -1.00 8.56
C GLY A 546 13.82 -0.46 9.39
N SER A 547 14.92 -1.23 9.48
CA SER A 547 16.17 -0.81 10.11
C SER A 547 17.31 -0.84 9.08
N PRO A 548 18.35 0.01 9.21
CA PRO A 548 19.53 -0.05 8.36
C PRO A 548 20.14 -1.45 8.32
N LEU A 549 20.53 -1.92 7.13
CA LEU A 549 21.18 -3.21 6.97
C LEU A 549 22.65 -3.09 7.41
N ALA A 550 23.10 -4.03 8.25
CA ALA A 550 24.49 -4.06 8.70
C ALA A 550 25.43 -4.47 7.54
N PRO A 551 26.69 -3.99 7.50
CA PRO A 551 27.67 -4.32 6.46
C PRO A 551 27.80 -5.83 6.15
N ASP A 552 27.78 -6.67 7.19
CA ASP A 552 27.87 -8.13 7.08
C ASP A 552 26.57 -8.79 6.58
N GLY A 553 25.44 -8.07 6.64
CA GLY A 553 24.18 -8.44 6.00
C GLY A 553 24.20 -8.23 4.49
N PHE A 554 24.86 -7.16 3.99
CA PHE A 554 25.13 -7.01 2.56
C PHE A 554 26.06 -8.13 2.06
N ASP A 555 27.11 -8.44 2.84
CA ASP A 555 28.05 -9.52 2.51
C ASP A 555 27.34 -10.88 2.42
N TRP A 556 26.50 -11.22 3.41
CA TRP A 556 25.69 -12.45 3.39
C TRP A 556 24.78 -12.52 2.15
N VAL A 557 24.09 -11.43 1.79
CA VAL A 557 23.22 -11.41 0.60
C VAL A 557 24.00 -11.75 -0.68
N HIS A 558 25.13 -11.10 -0.93
CA HIS A 558 25.89 -11.36 -2.16
C HIS A 558 26.63 -12.71 -2.15
N GLN A 559 27.06 -13.20 -0.99
CA GLN A 559 27.60 -14.57 -0.86
C GLN A 559 26.55 -15.64 -1.15
N GLN A 560 25.33 -15.47 -0.62
CA GLN A 560 24.33 -16.54 -0.56
C GLN A 560 23.26 -16.47 -1.67
N LEU A 561 23.08 -15.30 -2.31
CA LEU A 561 22.16 -15.10 -3.43
C LEU A 561 22.89 -14.76 -4.74
N GLY A 562 24.04 -14.07 -4.69
CA GLY A 562 24.89 -13.81 -5.87
C GLY A 562 24.52 -12.53 -6.64
N ASP A 563 24.24 -12.67 -7.94
CA ASP A 563 23.95 -11.58 -8.89
C ASP A 563 22.52 -11.03 -8.70
N VAL A 564 22.28 -10.40 -7.55
CA VAL A 564 21.03 -9.74 -7.19
C VAL A 564 21.27 -8.27 -6.84
N HIS A 565 20.39 -7.38 -7.30
CA HIS A 565 20.35 -5.99 -6.88
C HIS A 565 19.79 -5.89 -5.46
N LEU A 566 20.67 -5.68 -4.47
CA LEU A 566 20.28 -5.45 -3.08
C LEU A 566 19.94 -3.97 -2.86
N ALA A 567 18.64 -3.69 -2.71
CA ALA A 567 18.12 -2.37 -2.41
C ALA A 567 17.90 -2.19 -0.89
N SER A 568 18.83 -1.50 -0.23
CA SER A 568 18.66 -0.95 1.13
C SER A 568 17.70 0.24 1.06
N ILE A 569 16.39 0.01 1.28
CA ILE A 569 15.36 1.06 1.10
C ILE A 569 14.93 1.67 2.43
N SER A 570 14.90 3.01 2.47
CA SER A 570 14.52 3.79 3.63
C SER A 570 13.33 4.69 3.31
N GLY A 571 12.21 4.40 3.96
CA GLY A 571 10.92 5.04 3.75
C GLY A 571 10.12 5.10 5.05
N GLY A 572 8.83 5.41 4.94
CA GLY A 572 7.98 5.46 6.12
C GLY A 572 6.52 5.77 5.85
N THR A 573 5.71 5.56 6.89
CA THR A 573 4.27 5.80 6.88
C THR A 573 3.92 7.24 6.51
N ASP A 574 4.67 8.23 6.98
CA ASP A 574 4.38 9.66 6.78
C ASP A 574 4.33 10.12 5.32
N LEU A 575 4.97 9.37 4.40
CA LEU A 575 4.84 9.58 2.95
C LEU A 575 4.14 8.43 2.21
N CYS A 576 4.10 7.22 2.78
CA CYS A 576 3.77 5.98 2.08
C CYS A 576 4.63 5.83 0.81
N GLY A 577 5.93 5.67 1.02
CA GLY A 577 6.98 5.60 0.01
C GLY A 577 8.38 5.71 0.62
N CYS A 578 9.39 5.90 -0.21
CA CYS A 578 10.81 5.84 0.14
C CYS A 578 11.54 7.17 -0.13
N PHE A 579 12.29 7.65 0.86
CA PHE A 579 13.26 8.75 0.69
C PHE A 579 14.56 8.27 0.02
N VAL A 580 14.99 7.05 0.35
CA VAL A 580 16.14 6.36 -0.25
C VAL A 580 15.64 5.02 -0.79
N GLY A 581 15.99 4.70 -2.03
CA GLY A 581 15.61 3.46 -2.70
C GLY A 581 16.75 2.93 -3.56
N GLY A 582 16.56 1.74 -4.13
CA GLY A 582 17.54 1.09 -4.99
C GLY A 582 17.91 1.88 -6.25
N GLY A 583 18.93 1.37 -6.95
CA GLY A 583 19.44 1.96 -8.18
C GLY A 583 19.93 0.86 -9.11
N PRO A 584 19.08 0.25 -9.95
CA PRO A 584 19.46 -0.89 -10.79
C PRO A 584 20.53 -0.54 -11.85
N ALA A 585 20.76 0.75 -12.09
CA ALA A 585 21.83 1.29 -12.93
C ALA A 585 23.09 1.76 -12.14
N LYS A 586 23.25 1.35 -10.87
CA LYS A 586 24.37 1.74 -10.00
C LYS A 586 24.97 0.53 -9.26
N PRO A 587 26.29 0.55 -8.96
CA PRO A 587 26.90 -0.45 -8.09
C PRO A 587 26.43 -0.30 -6.64
N VAL A 588 26.16 -1.43 -5.99
CA VAL A 588 25.83 -1.55 -4.56
C VAL A 588 27.11 -1.66 -3.75
N ARG A 589 27.22 -0.87 -2.68
CA ARG A 589 28.38 -0.85 -1.79
C ARG A 589 28.03 -1.33 -0.38
N ARG A 590 29.03 -1.88 0.30
CA ARG A 590 28.91 -2.42 1.66
C ARG A 590 28.49 -1.33 2.66
N GLY A 591 27.24 -1.40 3.12
CA GLY A 591 26.72 -0.55 4.20
C GLY A 591 26.28 0.86 3.78
N GLU A 592 25.65 0.97 2.60
CA GLU A 592 25.02 2.21 2.09
C GLU A 592 23.56 2.44 2.55
#